data_AF-A0AAN7UVX4-F1
#
_entry.id   AF-A0AAN7UVX4-F1
#
_cell.length_a   1.000
_cell.length_b   1.000
_cell.length_c   1.000
_cell.angle_alpha   90.00
_cell.angle_beta   90.00
_cell.angle_gamma   90.00
#
_symmetry.space_group_name_H-M   'P 1'
#
loop_
_entity.id
_entity.type
_entity.pdbx_description
1 polymer ?
#
loop_
_entity_poly.entity_id
_entity_poly.type
_entity_poly.pdbx_seq_one_letter_code
_entity_poly.pdbx_strand_id
1 'polypeptide(L)'
;MALKNILLLLTAGFGALASPVKKTPTELHVKVIEGSSKDLSALELPQANKAILLFRSRLGEDATHSLIADDIAAADVYWHKALSASKTGKFVGGSMRARGYAPQHVFNATTVALWFYFGGTGWPNDFLQSSPEHYLSLSGAGVRDPKANVESIENWGPGPITYFKGIPETRPDFEPALPEFPDEYKSSNALTLADGTVFAHSLTAFRDLPGGLGVEIFSGIWIPDSAPAEVLEGLRAHVTVEFANWLKLAYKKAIAAT
;
A
#
# COMPACT_ATOMS: atom_id res chain seq x y z
N MET A 1 16.76 -38.82 -47.08
CA MET A 1 16.09 -37.80 -46.23
C MET A 1 17.08 -37.26 -45.18
N ALA A 2 18.03 -36.42 -45.59
CA ALA A 2 18.94 -35.73 -44.66
C ALA A 2 19.60 -34.55 -45.40
N LEU A 3 18.84 -33.50 -45.69
CA LEU A 3 19.40 -32.23 -46.21
C LEU A 3 18.41 -31.05 -46.03
N LYS A 4 17.94 -30.81 -44.80
CA LYS A 4 17.11 -29.63 -44.49
C LYS A 4 17.61 -28.75 -43.34
N ASN A 5 18.70 -29.12 -42.65
CA ASN A 5 19.17 -28.40 -41.46
C ASN A 5 20.49 -27.61 -41.64
N ILE A 6 20.95 -27.39 -42.87
CA ILE A 6 22.20 -26.62 -43.12
C ILE A 6 21.91 -25.17 -43.58
N LEU A 7 20.65 -24.81 -43.85
CA LEU A 7 20.28 -23.51 -44.44
C LEU A 7 19.71 -22.49 -43.44
N LEU A 8 20.08 -22.57 -42.16
CA LEU A 8 19.69 -21.58 -41.13
C LEU A 8 20.87 -20.78 -40.57
N LEU A 9 22.06 -20.92 -41.16
CA LEU A 9 23.29 -20.24 -40.73
C LEU A 9 23.85 -19.23 -41.75
N LEU A 10 23.16 -18.96 -42.86
CA LEU A 10 23.68 -18.11 -43.95
C LEU A 10 22.91 -16.82 -44.23
N THR A 11 21.91 -16.46 -43.42
CA THR A 11 21.22 -15.15 -43.50
C THR A 11 21.53 -14.25 -42.30
N ALA A 12 22.77 -14.32 -41.79
CA ALA A 12 23.32 -13.36 -40.82
C ALA A 12 24.40 -12.45 -41.46
N GLY A 13 24.39 -12.31 -42.78
CA GLY A 13 25.24 -11.37 -43.50
C GLY A 13 24.53 -10.02 -43.67
N PHE A 14 25.14 -8.94 -43.18
CA PHE A 14 24.74 -7.52 -43.26
C PHE A 14 23.86 -6.93 -42.15
N GLY A 15 23.89 -7.50 -40.95
CA GLY A 15 23.67 -6.71 -39.73
C GLY A 15 25.00 -6.11 -39.29
N ALA A 16 25.09 -4.80 -39.07
CA ALA A 16 26.27 -4.15 -38.52
C ALA A 16 26.82 -4.99 -37.35
N LEU A 17 28.05 -5.51 -37.51
CA LEU A 17 28.74 -6.23 -36.45
C LEU A 17 28.89 -5.25 -35.28
N ALA A 18 27.97 -5.34 -34.32
CA ALA A 18 28.13 -4.66 -33.05
C ALA A 18 29.50 -5.09 -32.53
N SER A 19 30.38 -4.10 -32.31
CA SER A 19 31.69 -4.37 -31.75
C SER A 19 31.52 -5.23 -30.50
N PRO A 20 32.38 -6.25 -30.27
CA PRO A 20 32.29 -7.07 -29.08
C PRO A 20 32.25 -6.15 -27.85
N VAL A 21 31.28 -6.42 -26.97
CA VAL A 21 31.06 -5.64 -25.74
C VAL A 21 32.35 -5.68 -24.93
N LYS A 22 33.12 -4.58 -24.98
CA LYS A 22 34.49 -4.52 -24.43
C LYS A 22 34.53 -4.58 -22.91
N LYS A 23 33.40 -4.32 -22.24
CA LYS A 23 33.22 -4.41 -20.79
C LYS A 23 31.81 -4.93 -20.51
N THR A 24 31.70 -5.97 -19.70
CA THR A 24 30.41 -6.42 -19.17
C THR A 24 29.76 -5.24 -18.46
N PRO A 25 28.57 -4.78 -18.89
CA PRO A 25 27.90 -3.69 -18.20
C PRO A 25 27.47 -4.18 -16.80
N THR A 26 27.48 -3.27 -15.83
CA THR A 26 26.98 -3.55 -14.47
C THR A 26 25.48 -3.84 -14.47
N GLU A 27 24.75 -3.28 -15.43
CA GLU A 27 23.32 -3.53 -15.66
C GLU A 27 23.07 -3.78 -17.15
N LEU A 28 22.28 -4.81 -17.47
CA LEU A 28 21.85 -5.07 -18.84
C LEU A 28 20.71 -4.13 -19.20
N HIS A 29 20.97 -3.17 -20.09
CA HIS A 29 19.89 -2.35 -20.65
C HIS A 29 19.09 -3.18 -21.66
N VAL A 30 17.86 -3.55 -21.29
CA VAL A 30 16.94 -4.27 -22.17
C VAL A 30 16.00 -3.27 -22.83
N LYS A 31 16.02 -3.22 -24.16
CA LYS A 31 15.05 -2.49 -24.96
C LYS A 31 14.09 -3.48 -25.61
N VAL A 32 12.81 -3.40 -25.26
CA VAL A 32 11.76 -4.19 -25.90
C VAL A 32 11.57 -3.70 -27.34
N ILE A 33 11.83 -4.58 -28.31
CA ILE A 33 11.67 -4.27 -29.74
C ILE A 33 10.25 -4.55 -30.22
N GLU A 34 9.66 -5.66 -29.75
CA GLU A 34 8.29 -6.09 -30.04
C GLU A 34 7.66 -6.73 -28.78
N GLY A 35 6.35 -6.54 -28.59
CA GLY A 35 5.60 -7.00 -27.42
C GLY A 35 4.30 -6.19 -27.21
N SER A 36 3.50 -6.55 -26.21
CA SER A 36 2.24 -5.86 -25.91
C SER A 36 2.40 -4.44 -25.35
N SER A 37 3.57 -4.13 -24.79
CA SER A 37 3.96 -2.79 -24.34
C SER A 37 5.48 -2.63 -24.41
N LYS A 38 5.95 -1.39 -24.57
CA LYS A 38 7.36 -1.01 -24.43
C LYS A 38 7.71 -0.57 -23.00
N ASP A 39 6.70 -0.27 -22.19
CA ASP A 39 6.82 0.00 -20.76
C ASP A 39 6.62 -1.32 -20.01
N LEU A 40 7.72 -1.91 -19.55
CA LEU A 40 7.70 -3.16 -18.79
C LEU A 40 7.03 -2.98 -17.43
N SER A 41 7.23 -1.84 -16.76
CA SER A 41 6.62 -1.56 -15.46
C SER A 41 5.10 -1.52 -15.54
N ALA A 42 4.55 -1.00 -16.65
CA ALA A 42 3.11 -1.03 -16.93
C ALA A 42 2.55 -2.46 -17.14
N LEU A 43 3.40 -3.45 -17.42
CA LEU A 43 3.02 -4.85 -17.56
C LEU A 43 3.27 -5.66 -16.28
N GLU A 44 4.45 -5.50 -15.68
CA GLU A 44 4.91 -6.30 -14.54
C GLU A 44 4.09 -6.03 -13.29
N LEU A 45 3.82 -4.77 -12.93
CA LEU A 45 3.09 -4.45 -11.70
C LEU A 45 1.66 -5.02 -11.69
N PRO A 46 0.82 -4.86 -12.74
CA PRO A 46 -0.49 -5.51 -12.76
C PRO A 46 -0.42 -7.04 -12.70
N GLN A 47 0.60 -7.66 -13.32
CA GLN A 47 0.78 -9.11 -13.30
C GLN A 47 1.23 -9.62 -11.94
N ALA A 48 2.18 -8.93 -11.30
CA ALA A 48 2.64 -9.22 -9.95
C ALA A 48 1.50 -9.10 -8.93
N ASN A 49 0.72 -8.02 -9.01
CA ASN A 49 -0.45 -7.84 -8.15
C ASN A 49 -1.47 -8.96 -8.33
N LYS A 50 -1.75 -9.37 -9.58
CA LYS A 50 -2.64 -10.50 -9.85
C LYS A 50 -2.12 -11.80 -9.24
N ALA A 51 -0.82 -12.08 -9.36
CA ALA A 51 -0.21 -13.30 -8.82
C ALA A 51 -0.24 -13.31 -7.28
N ILE A 52 0.14 -12.21 -6.64
CA ILE A 52 0.15 -12.08 -5.18
C ILE A 52 -1.27 -12.25 -4.61
N LEU A 53 -2.26 -11.59 -5.21
CA LEU A 53 -3.66 -11.72 -4.79
C LEU A 53 -4.18 -13.16 -4.96
N LEU A 54 -3.79 -13.85 -6.03
CA LEU A 54 -4.13 -15.26 -6.21
C LEU A 54 -3.55 -16.12 -5.09
N PHE A 55 -2.27 -15.96 -4.76
CA PHE A 55 -1.65 -16.73 -3.68
C PHE A 55 -2.31 -16.45 -2.33
N ARG A 56 -2.55 -15.19 -1.96
CA ARG A 56 -3.25 -14.82 -0.71
C ARG A 56 -4.65 -15.42 -0.64
N SER A 57 -5.42 -15.31 -1.73
CA SER A 57 -6.76 -15.88 -1.80
C SER A 57 -6.77 -17.40 -1.62
N ARG A 58 -5.76 -18.11 -2.12
CA ARG A 58 -5.65 -19.58 -2.00
C ARG A 58 -5.10 -20.03 -0.65
N LEU A 59 -4.17 -19.27 -0.08
CA LEU A 59 -3.57 -19.56 1.22
C LEU A 59 -4.62 -19.40 2.33
N GLY A 60 -5.44 -18.34 2.25
CA GLY A 60 -6.40 -18.02 3.31
C GLY A 60 -5.77 -17.16 4.40
N GLU A 61 -6.63 -16.56 5.23
CA GLU A 61 -6.24 -15.62 6.28
C GLU A 61 -5.35 -16.28 7.34
N ASP A 62 -5.80 -17.38 7.95
CA ASP A 62 -5.09 -18.07 9.03
C ASP A 62 -3.72 -18.59 8.61
N ALA A 63 -3.62 -19.14 7.40
CA ALA A 63 -2.36 -19.66 6.88
C ALA A 63 -1.42 -18.52 6.44
N THR A 64 -1.95 -17.37 5.98
CA THR A 64 -1.14 -16.18 5.73
C THR A 64 -0.53 -15.67 7.04
N HIS A 65 -1.34 -15.56 8.09
CA HIS A 65 -0.87 -15.17 9.43
C HIS A 65 0.18 -16.15 9.97
N SER A 66 -0.07 -17.45 9.85
CA SER A 66 0.86 -18.48 10.32
C SER A 66 2.20 -18.44 9.58
N LEU A 67 2.19 -18.13 8.27
CA LEU A 67 3.39 -18.06 7.44
C LEU A 67 4.34 -16.93 7.86
N ILE A 68 3.80 -15.81 8.33
CA ILE A 68 4.56 -14.58 8.66
C ILE A 68 4.66 -14.33 10.17
N ALA A 69 4.34 -15.33 10.99
CA ALA A 69 4.29 -15.18 12.45
C ALA A 69 5.66 -14.79 13.04
N ASP A 70 6.76 -15.36 12.52
CA ASP A 70 8.11 -15.03 12.95
C ASP A 70 8.49 -13.58 12.58
N ASP A 71 8.04 -13.09 11.42
CA ASP A 71 8.26 -11.71 10.98
C ASP A 71 7.50 -10.71 11.89
N ILE A 72 6.27 -11.05 12.28
CA ILE A 72 5.48 -10.26 13.24
C ILE A 72 6.19 -10.20 14.60
N ALA A 73 6.67 -11.33 15.11
CA ALA A 73 7.40 -11.36 16.38
C ALA A 73 8.70 -10.51 16.30
N ALA A 74 9.39 -10.53 15.16
CA ALA A 74 10.54 -9.68 14.92
C ALA A 74 10.17 -8.19 14.85
N ALA A 75 9.01 -7.86 14.27
CA ALA A 75 8.48 -6.50 14.24
C ALA A 75 8.19 -5.95 15.63
N ASP A 76 7.60 -6.76 16.51
CA ASP A 76 7.35 -6.37 17.90
C ASP A 76 8.66 -5.97 18.60
N VAL A 77 9.70 -6.79 18.50
CA VAL A 77 11.03 -6.48 19.06
C VAL A 77 11.61 -5.21 18.44
N TYR A 78 11.46 -5.05 17.13
CA TYR A 78 11.95 -3.89 16.40
C TYR A 78 11.31 -2.59 16.92
N TRP A 79 9.98 -2.54 17.05
CA TRP A 79 9.27 -1.34 17.46
C TRP A 79 9.52 -0.97 18.92
N HIS A 80 9.60 -1.96 19.80
CA HIS A 80 10.02 -1.73 21.19
C HIS A 80 11.42 -1.13 21.28
N LYS A 81 12.35 -1.63 20.46
CA LYS A 81 13.71 -1.08 20.37
C LYS A 81 13.70 0.35 19.82
N ALA A 82 12.94 0.62 18.77
CA ALA A 82 12.80 1.96 18.20
C ALA A 82 12.27 2.93 19.27
N LEU A 83 11.14 2.61 19.90
CA LEU A 83 10.56 3.41 20.98
C LEU A 83 11.56 3.69 22.11
N SER A 84 12.26 2.65 22.58
CA SER A 84 13.26 2.78 23.65
C SER A 84 14.50 3.61 23.24
N ALA A 85 14.83 3.66 21.95
CA ALA A 85 15.93 4.43 21.42
C ALA A 85 15.57 5.91 21.14
N SER A 86 14.28 6.25 21.12
CA SER A 86 13.84 7.64 20.96
C SER A 86 14.28 8.46 22.16
N LYS A 87 15.09 9.49 21.91
CA LYS A 87 15.56 10.42 22.96
C LYS A 87 14.60 11.58 23.19
N THR A 88 13.71 11.83 22.23
CA THR A 88 12.79 12.97 22.27
C THR A 88 11.36 12.56 22.61
N GLY A 89 11.03 11.28 22.47
CA GLY A 89 9.66 10.77 22.56
C GLY A 89 8.75 11.28 21.44
N LYS A 90 9.31 11.88 20.39
CA LYS A 90 8.55 12.45 19.28
C LYS A 90 8.27 11.40 18.21
N PHE A 91 7.21 11.65 17.47
CA PHE A 91 6.87 10.91 16.27
C PHE A 91 7.14 11.77 15.03
N VAL A 92 7.65 11.14 13.98
CA VAL A 92 7.91 11.72 12.66
C VAL A 92 7.10 10.95 11.64
N GLY A 93 6.54 11.65 10.65
CA GLY A 93 5.56 11.04 9.77
C GLY A 93 5.76 11.29 8.29
N GLY A 94 5.07 10.46 7.52
CA GLY A 94 4.78 10.66 6.10
C GLY A 94 3.30 10.96 5.94
N SER A 95 2.97 11.94 5.09
CA SER A 95 1.58 12.24 4.74
C SER A 95 1.41 12.41 3.25
N MET A 96 0.18 12.21 2.78
CA MET A 96 -0.21 12.35 1.39
C MET A 96 -1.55 13.05 1.29
N ARG A 97 -1.77 13.70 0.15
CA ARG A 97 -3.09 14.18 -0.30
C ARG A 97 -3.32 13.70 -1.71
N ALA A 98 -4.52 13.22 -1.99
CA ALA A 98 -4.92 12.83 -3.34
C ALA A 98 -6.36 13.27 -3.63
N ARG A 99 -6.67 13.47 -4.91
CA ARG A 99 -8.00 13.86 -5.38
C ARG A 99 -8.48 12.88 -6.43
N GLY A 100 -9.72 12.42 -6.28
CA GLY A 100 -10.44 11.65 -7.28
C GLY A 100 -11.57 12.50 -7.83
N TYR A 101 -11.68 12.58 -9.16
CA TYR A 101 -12.65 13.43 -9.84
C TYR A 101 -13.75 12.59 -10.49
N ALA A 102 -15.00 12.86 -10.12
CA ALA A 102 -16.20 12.25 -10.67
C ALA A 102 -17.44 13.07 -10.26
N PRO A 103 -18.61 12.87 -10.90
CA PRO A 103 -19.84 13.54 -10.49
C PRO A 103 -20.21 13.20 -9.04
N GLN A 104 -20.58 14.21 -8.23
CA GLN A 104 -20.88 14.03 -6.80
C GLN A 104 -21.97 13.00 -6.49
N HIS A 105 -22.97 12.85 -7.37
CA HIS A 105 -24.02 11.86 -7.21
C HIS A 105 -23.52 10.41 -7.36
N VAL A 106 -22.32 10.22 -7.92
CA VAL A 106 -21.64 8.93 -8.02
C VAL A 106 -20.56 8.82 -6.94
N PHE A 107 -19.75 9.86 -6.74
CA PHE A 107 -18.55 9.80 -5.92
C PHE A 107 -18.40 11.04 -5.03
N ASN A 108 -18.52 10.83 -3.73
CA ASN A 108 -18.46 11.84 -2.67
C ASN A 108 -17.82 11.27 -1.39
N ALA A 109 -17.55 12.11 -0.40
CA ALA A 109 -16.88 11.72 0.84
C ALA A 109 -17.63 10.60 1.57
N THR A 110 -18.97 10.61 1.56
CA THR A 110 -19.80 9.53 2.12
C THR A 110 -19.51 8.21 1.43
N THR A 111 -19.46 8.17 0.10
CA THR A 111 -19.17 6.93 -0.63
C THR A 111 -17.77 6.39 -0.33
N VAL A 112 -16.78 7.27 -0.16
CA VAL A 112 -15.42 6.87 0.23
C VAL A 112 -15.38 6.37 1.67
N ALA A 113 -16.04 7.06 2.60
CA ALA A 113 -16.13 6.64 4.01
C ALA A 113 -16.85 5.29 4.16
N LEU A 114 -17.93 5.06 3.42
CA LEU A 114 -18.62 3.77 3.40
C LEU A 114 -17.73 2.67 2.80
N TRP A 115 -17.04 2.95 1.70
CA TRP A 115 -16.08 2.00 1.15
C TRP A 115 -14.95 1.71 2.14
N PHE A 116 -14.43 2.70 2.85
CA PHE A 116 -13.44 2.49 3.89
C PHE A 116 -13.98 1.60 5.02
N TYR A 117 -15.22 1.82 5.46
CA TYR A 117 -15.84 1.03 6.53
C TYR A 117 -16.10 -0.43 6.14
N PHE A 118 -16.51 -0.70 4.90
CA PHE A 118 -16.87 -2.05 4.43
C PHE A 118 -15.74 -2.75 3.65
N GLY A 119 -14.75 -2.02 3.16
CA GLY A 119 -13.72 -2.50 2.24
C GLY A 119 -12.77 -3.52 2.86
N GLY A 120 -12.64 -3.52 4.18
CA GLY A 120 -11.88 -4.50 4.96
C GLY A 120 -12.70 -5.71 5.43
N THR A 121 -13.92 -5.93 4.92
CA THR A 121 -14.76 -7.08 5.33
C THR A 121 -14.55 -8.31 4.44
N GLY A 122 -14.51 -9.49 5.06
CA GLY A 122 -14.36 -10.79 4.37
C GLY A 122 -12.93 -11.12 3.93
N TRP A 123 -12.78 -12.24 3.21
CA TRP A 123 -11.50 -12.69 2.66
C TRP A 123 -11.63 -13.28 1.25
N PRO A 124 -10.80 -12.86 0.28
CA PRO A 124 -10.00 -11.63 0.29
C PRO A 124 -10.92 -10.40 0.28
N ASN A 125 -10.44 -9.28 0.81
CA ASN A 125 -11.18 -8.01 0.84
C ASN A 125 -10.57 -6.96 -0.12
N ASP A 126 -11.18 -5.78 -0.20
CA ASP A 126 -10.73 -4.73 -1.11
C ASP A 126 -9.43 -4.05 -0.63
N PHE A 127 -9.18 -3.98 0.68
CA PHE A 127 -7.97 -3.37 1.23
C PHE A 127 -6.72 -4.16 0.86
N LEU A 128 -6.81 -5.48 0.65
CA LEU A 128 -5.68 -6.27 0.14
C LEU A 128 -5.27 -5.88 -1.30
N GLN A 129 -6.13 -5.17 -2.03
CA GLN A 129 -5.82 -4.68 -3.40
C GLN A 129 -5.24 -3.27 -3.40
N SER A 130 -5.30 -2.53 -2.28
CA SER A 130 -4.81 -1.15 -2.24
C SER A 130 -3.30 -1.04 -2.18
N SER A 131 -2.66 -2.01 -1.53
CA SER A 131 -1.21 -2.07 -1.39
C SER A 131 -0.71 -3.52 -1.46
N PRO A 132 0.36 -3.82 -2.22
CA PRO A 132 0.99 -5.13 -2.18
C PRO A 132 1.64 -5.41 -0.82
N GLU A 133 1.83 -4.40 0.04
CA GLU A 133 2.41 -4.55 1.39
C GLU A 133 1.40 -5.06 2.43
N HIS A 134 0.09 -5.16 2.09
CA HIS A 134 -0.94 -5.68 3.00
C HIS A 134 -1.04 -7.21 2.96
N TYR A 135 -0.79 -7.88 4.08
CA TYR A 135 -1.03 -9.31 4.29
C TYR A 135 -2.39 -9.57 4.93
N LEU A 136 -2.82 -8.65 5.78
CA LEU A 136 -4.15 -8.54 6.38
C LEU A 136 -4.47 -7.04 6.43
N SER A 137 -5.70 -6.65 6.17
CA SER A 137 -6.13 -5.27 6.40
C SER A 137 -7.64 -5.27 6.52
N LEU A 138 -8.12 -5.03 7.75
CA LEU A 138 -9.52 -5.10 8.15
C LEU A 138 -9.97 -3.71 8.62
N SER A 139 -11.24 -3.41 8.40
CA SER A 139 -11.86 -2.16 8.81
C SER A 139 -13.33 -2.37 9.17
N GLY A 140 -13.85 -1.46 10.00
CA GLY A 140 -15.26 -1.45 10.39
C GLY A 140 -15.73 -2.81 10.91
N ALA A 141 -16.78 -3.37 10.30
CA ALA A 141 -17.35 -4.66 10.71
C ALA A 141 -16.44 -5.88 10.48
N GLY A 142 -15.31 -5.72 9.78
CA GLY A 142 -14.33 -6.79 9.55
C GLY A 142 -13.33 -6.95 10.69
N VAL A 143 -13.16 -5.92 11.53
CA VAL A 143 -12.18 -5.93 12.62
C VAL A 143 -12.60 -6.89 13.72
N ARG A 144 -11.65 -7.65 14.26
CA ARG A 144 -11.94 -8.69 15.27
C ARG A 144 -12.02 -8.11 16.68
N ASP A 145 -11.28 -7.04 16.93
CA ASP A 145 -11.31 -6.31 18.20
C ASP A 145 -12.35 -5.17 18.15
N PRO A 146 -13.41 -5.21 18.97
CA PRO A 146 -14.47 -4.20 18.93
C PRO A 146 -14.00 -2.80 19.36
N LYS A 147 -12.79 -2.65 19.91
CA LYS A 147 -12.19 -1.35 20.24
C LYS A 147 -11.39 -0.74 19.10
N ALA A 148 -11.08 -1.52 18.06
CA ALA A 148 -10.24 -1.08 16.96
C ALA A 148 -11.09 -0.66 15.74
N ASN A 149 -10.68 0.40 15.07
CA ASN A 149 -11.25 0.82 13.79
C ASN A 149 -10.62 0.09 12.61
N VAL A 150 -9.36 -0.32 12.77
CA VAL A 150 -8.59 -1.06 11.77
C VAL A 150 -7.73 -2.13 12.45
N GLU A 151 -7.47 -3.21 11.73
CA GLU A 151 -6.55 -4.27 12.13
C GLU A 151 -5.77 -4.70 10.89
N SER A 152 -4.44 -4.60 10.94
CA SER A 152 -3.59 -4.80 9.76
C SER A 152 -2.39 -5.66 10.05
N ILE A 153 -1.90 -6.34 9.01
CA ILE A 153 -0.56 -6.89 8.93
C ILE A 153 0.08 -6.34 7.66
N GLU A 154 1.07 -5.49 7.81
CA GLU A 154 1.71 -4.82 6.69
C GLU A 154 3.15 -4.43 7.03
N ASN A 155 3.96 -4.24 5.99
CA ASN A 155 5.24 -3.56 6.10
C ASN A 155 5.14 -2.16 5.47
N TRP A 156 6.08 -1.29 5.80
CA TRP A 156 6.20 0.06 5.22
C TRP A 156 7.55 0.19 4.54
N GLY A 157 7.61 -0.15 3.25
CA GLY A 157 8.88 -0.29 2.51
C GLY A 157 9.84 -1.28 3.19
N PRO A 158 11.06 -0.87 3.58
CA PRO A 158 12.02 -1.76 4.25
C PRO A 158 11.74 -1.98 5.75
N GLY A 159 10.64 -1.43 6.29
CA GLY A 159 10.20 -1.69 7.66
C GLY A 159 9.77 -3.15 7.89
N PRO A 160 9.64 -3.59 9.15
CA PRO A 160 9.25 -4.96 9.46
C PRO A 160 7.76 -5.21 9.16
N ILE A 161 7.40 -6.47 8.88
CA ILE A 161 6.00 -6.89 8.72
C ILE A 161 5.32 -6.88 10.09
N THR A 162 4.46 -5.89 10.32
CA THR A 162 3.93 -5.56 11.65
C THR A 162 2.45 -5.91 11.72
N TYR A 163 2.06 -6.68 12.72
CA TYR A 163 0.66 -6.78 13.12
C TYR A 163 0.31 -5.64 14.06
N PHE A 164 -0.77 -4.91 13.77
CA PHE A 164 -1.25 -3.85 14.64
C PHE A 164 -2.75 -3.64 14.58
N LYS A 165 -3.25 -2.93 15.60
CA LYS A 165 -4.62 -2.43 15.68
C LYS A 165 -4.63 -0.92 15.74
N GLY A 166 -5.51 -0.27 14.99
CA GLY A 166 -5.75 1.16 15.14
C GLY A 166 -6.87 1.41 16.11
N ILE A 167 -6.54 1.86 17.32
CA ILE A 167 -7.50 2.22 18.36
C ILE A 167 -7.85 3.70 18.22
N PRO A 168 -9.13 4.08 18.16
CA PRO A 168 -9.53 5.49 18.11
C PRO A 168 -8.91 6.27 19.26
N GLU A 169 -8.36 7.44 18.96
CA GLU A 169 -7.76 8.32 19.96
C GLU A 169 -8.16 9.78 19.75
N THR A 170 -7.96 10.59 20.79
CA THR A 170 -7.98 12.04 20.63
C THR A 170 -6.76 12.46 19.81
N ARG A 171 -6.98 13.20 18.71
CA ARG A 171 -5.95 13.72 17.81
C ARG A 171 -4.73 14.26 18.58
N PRO A 172 -3.54 13.64 18.47
CA PRO A 172 -2.30 14.18 19.02
C PRO A 172 -1.93 15.54 18.44
N ASP A 173 -1.21 16.36 19.21
CA ASP A 173 -0.86 17.75 18.82
C ASP A 173 0.01 17.84 17.56
N PHE A 174 0.82 16.81 17.26
CA PHE A 174 1.67 16.78 16.08
C PHE A 174 0.90 16.45 14.79
N GLU A 175 -0.30 15.88 14.89
CA GLU A 175 -1.14 15.64 13.71
C GLU A 175 -1.70 16.98 13.20
N PRO A 176 -1.85 17.19 11.88
CA PRO A 176 -2.44 18.42 11.37
C PRO A 176 -3.93 18.53 11.74
N ALA A 177 -4.41 19.75 12.00
CA ALA A 177 -5.80 19.99 12.42
C ALA A 177 -6.85 19.81 11.29
N LEU A 178 -6.43 19.96 10.02
CA LEU A 178 -7.26 19.78 8.82
C LEU A 178 -8.67 20.43 8.92
N PRO A 179 -8.77 21.74 9.22
CA PRO A 179 -10.05 22.41 9.41
C PRO A 179 -10.94 22.39 8.16
N GLU A 180 -10.37 22.14 6.98
CA GLU A 180 -11.10 22.06 5.73
C GLU A 180 -11.77 20.70 5.46
N PHE A 181 -11.54 19.71 6.34
CA PHE A 181 -12.17 18.40 6.31
C PHE A 181 -13.27 18.33 7.38
N PRO A 182 -14.45 17.74 7.11
CA PRO A 182 -15.49 17.52 8.11
C PRO A 182 -15.05 16.53 9.20
N ASP A 183 -15.46 16.74 10.44
CA ASP A 183 -15.02 15.91 11.58
C ASP A 183 -15.57 14.48 11.51
N GLU A 184 -16.76 14.29 10.96
CA GLU A 184 -17.37 12.97 10.73
C GLU A 184 -16.61 12.09 9.73
N TYR A 185 -15.71 12.70 8.94
CA TYR A 185 -14.85 12.00 7.98
C TYR A 185 -13.38 12.04 8.37
N LYS A 186 -13.06 12.39 9.62
CA LYS A 186 -11.71 12.28 10.21
C LYS A 186 -11.65 11.10 11.15
N SER A 187 -10.54 10.36 11.12
CA SER A 187 -10.23 9.32 12.09
C SER A 187 -8.76 9.42 12.48
N SER A 188 -8.49 9.76 13.75
CA SER A 188 -7.19 9.59 14.39
C SER A 188 -7.16 8.26 15.14
N ASN A 189 -6.11 7.47 14.96
CA ASN A 189 -5.92 6.20 15.66
C ASN A 189 -4.50 6.05 16.19
N ALA A 190 -4.40 5.59 17.44
CA ALA A 190 -3.18 5.02 18.00
C ALA A 190 -2.98 3.61 17.44
N LEU A 191 -1.87 3.37 16.76
CA LEU A 191 -1.52 2.05 16.23
C LEU A 191 -0.78 1.26 17.32
N THR A 192 -1.42 0.18 17.77
CA THR A 192 -0.94 -0.64 18.87
C THR A 192 -0.46 -2.01 18.40
N LEU A 193 0.65 -2.47 18.98
CA LEU A 193 1.12 -3.85 18.88
C LEU A 193 0.21 -4.81 19.67
N ALA A 194 0.46 -6.12 19.57
CA ALA A 194 -0.35 -7.14 20.22
C ALA A 194 -0.40 -6.99 21.76
N ASP A 195 0.66 -6.48 22.37
CA ASP A 195 0.75 -6.22 23.82
C ASP A 195 0.12 -4.88 24.26
N GLY A 196 -0.43 -4.11 23.31
CA GLY A 196 -1.05 -2.81 23.55
C GLY A 196 -0.07 -1.63 23.47
N THR A 197 1.21 -1.86 23.19
CA THR A 197 2.20 -0.78 23.01
C THR A 197 1.86 0.07 21.79
N VAL A 198 1.68 1.38 21.98
CA VAL A 198 1.52 2.35 20.89
C VAL A 198 2.87 2.58 20.22
N PHE A 199 3.00 2.16 18.96
CA PHE A 199 4.23 2.33 18.20
C PHE A 199 4.11 3.35 17.07
N ALA A 200 2.90 3.72 16.68
CA ALA A 200 2.65 4.72 15.64
C ALA A 200 1.28 5.38 15.83
N HIS A 201 1.04 6.46 15.10
CA HIS A 201 -0.23 7.18 15.06
C HIS A 201 -0.66 7.38 13.61
N SER A 202 -1.96 7.45 13.35
CA SER A 202 -2.49 7.64 12.00
C SER A 202 -3.67 8.60 11.99
N LEU A 203 -3.79 9.37 10.91
CA LEU A 203 -4.90 10.26 10.64
C LEU A 203 -5.36 10.06 9.20
N THR A 204 -6.61 9.67 9.02
CA THR A 204 -7.27 9.64 7.70
C THR A 204 -8.39 10.67 7.68
N ALA A 205 -8.52 11.42 6.59
CA ALA A 205 -9.59 12.40 6.41
C ALA A 205 -10.12 12.45 4.97
N PHE A 206 -11.43 12.59 4.79
CA PHE A 206 -12.09 12.76 3.48
C PHE A 206 -12.91 14.04 3.41
N ARG A 207 -12.98 14.66 2.23
CA ARG A 207 -13.90 15.79 1.98
C ARG A 207 -14.36 15.84 0.53
N ASP A 208 -15.57 16.34 0.32
CA ASP A 208 -16.02 16.69 -1.03
C ASP A 208 -15.20 17.86 -1.59
N LEU A 209 -14.93 17.81 -2.89
CA LEU A 209 -14.35 18.92 -3.61
C LEU A 209 -15.41 19.97 -3.94
N PRO A 210 -15.05 21.27 -3.90
CA PRO A 210 -15.95 22.34 -4.32
C PRO A 210 -16.52 22.11 -5.72
N GLY A 211 -17.78 22.49 -5.93
CA GLY A 211 -18.48 22.33 -7.21
C GLY A 211 -18.96 20.90 -7.50
N GLY A 212 -18.88 19.98 -6.53
CA GLY A 212 -19.36 18.61 -6.69
C GLY A 212 -18.52 17.77 -7.65
N LEU A 213 -17.21 18.07 -7.71
CA LEU A 213 -16.27 17.49 -8.68
C LEU A 213 -15.40 16.39 -8.08
N GLY A 214 -15.90 15.66 -7.08
CA GLY A 214 -15.24 14.48 -6.51
C GLY A 214 -14.79 14.68 -5.06
N VAL A 215 -13.74 13.97 -4.67
CA VAL A 215 -13.32 13.80 -3.27
C VAL A 215 -11.82 14.02 -3.12
N GLU A 216 -11.43 14.64 -2.01
CA GLU A 216 -10.05 14.69 -1.55
C GLU A 216 -9.86 13.80 -0.32
N ILE A 217 -8.75 13.07 -0.31
CA ILE A 217 -8.27 12.31 0.84
C ILE A 217 -6.99 12.95 1.37
N PHE A 218 -6.87 13.00 2.69
CA PHE A 218 -5.61 13.17 3.40
C PHE A 218 -5.34 11.88 4.19
N SER A 219 -4.10 11.43 4.19
CA SER A 219 -3.65 10.44 5.15
C SER A 219 -2.25 10.77 5.67
N GLY A 220 -2.02 10.50 6.96
CA GLY A 220 -0.71 10.58 7.58
C GLY A 220 -0.51 9.43 8.56
N ILE A 221 0.73 8.96 8.63
CA ILE A 221 1.18 8.01 9.66
C ILE A 221 2.47 8.58 10.27
N TRP A 222 2.57 8.51 11.59
CA TRP A 222 3.73 8.98 12.36
C TRP A 222 4.30 7.85 13.20
N ILE A 223 5.61 7.60 13.05
CA ILE A 223 6.39 6.56 13.71
C ILE A 223 7.45 7.20 14.62
N PRO A 224 8.11 6.47 15.54
CA PRO A 224 9.06 7.06 16.47
C PRO A 224 10.23 7.71 15.70
N ASP A 225 10.72 8.86 16.17
CA ASP A 225 11.81 9.62 15.53
C ASP A 225 13.16 8.88 15.44
N SER A 226 13.29 7.78 16.17
CA SER A 226 14.41 6.85 16.17
C SER A 226 14.34 5.78 15.07
N ALA A 227 13.21 5.67 14.36
CA ALA A 227 13.11 4.78 13.22
C ALA A 227 14.15 5.16 12.13
N PRO A 228 14.79 4.19 11.46
CA PRO A 228 15.72 4.45 10.37
C PRO A 228 15.06 5.28 9.25
N ALA A 229 15.84 6.13 8.61
CA ALA A 229 15.35 7.03 7.56
C ALA A 229 14.71 6.25 6.40
N GLU A 230 15.27 5.10 6.02
CA GLU A 230 14.70 4.27 4.95
C GLU A 230 13.30 3.72 5.28
N VAL A 231 12.98 3.49 6.56
CA VAL A 231 11.64 3.07 7.00
C VAL A 231 10.66 4.24 6.87
N LEU A 232 11.09 5.46 7.20
CA LEU A 232 10.28 6.66 7.01
C LEU A 232 10.03 6.96 5.52
N GLU A 233 11.02 6.78 4.64
CA GLU A 233 10.80 6.91 3.20
C GLU A 233 9.89 5.80 2.66
N GLY A 234 10.06 4.57 3.14
CA GLY A 234 9.16 3.45 2.85
C GLY A 234 7.72 3.75 3.23
N LEU A 235 7.51 4.28 4.44
CA LEU A 235 6.20 4.73 4.93
C LEU A 235 5.57 5.79 4.02
N ARG A 236 6.34 6.79 3.58
CA ARG A 236 5.85 7.82 2.66
C ARG A 236 5.40 7.23 1.33
N ALA A 237 6.15 6.28 0.80
CA ALA A 237 5.79 5.57 -0.41
C ALA A 237 4.51 4.72 -0.20
N HIS A 238 4.43 3.99 0.91
CA HIS A 238 3.29 3.16 1.29
C HIS A 238 2.00 3.98 1.32
N VAL A 239 1.95 5.05 2.13
CA VAL A 239 0.74 5.88 2.23
C VAL A 239 0.39 6.53 0.89
N THR A 240 1.38 6.89 0.07
CA THR A 240 1.09 7.45 -1.25
C THR A 240 0.38 6.44 -2.16
N VAL A 241 0.86 5.19 -2.20
CA VAL A 241 0.31 4.13 -3.04
C VAL A 241 -1.07 3.70 -2.54
N GLU A 242 -1.17 3.38 -1.26
CA GLU A 242 -2.36 2.83 -0.62
C GLU A 242 -3.56 3.77 -0.78
N PHE A 243 -3.44 5.00 -0.27
CA PHE A 243 -4.54 5.95 -0.21
C PHE A 243 -4.91 6.50 -1.61
N ALA A 244 -3.98 6.51 -2.57
CA ALA A 244 -4.31 6.80 -3.97
C ALA A 244 -5.11 5.66 -4.62
N ASN A 245 -4.80 4.40 -4.28
CA ASN A 245 -5.56 3.25 -4.77
C ASN A 245 -6.93 3.13 -4.11
N TRP A 246 -7.09 3.58 -2.86
CA TRP A 246 -8.39 3.64 -2.19
C TRP A 246 -9.41 4.47 -2.97
N LEU A 247 -9.04 5.67 -3.43
CA LEU A 247 -9.94 6.48 -4.25
C LEU A 247 -10.40 5.75 -5.52
N LYS A 248 -9.49 5.00 -6.17
CA LYS A 248 -9.82 4.20 -7.37
C LYS A 248 -10.76 3.04 -7.04
N LEU A 249 -10.50 2.33 -5.95
CA LEU A 249 -11.29 1.17 -5.51
C LEU A 249 -12.69 1.60 -5.03
N ALA A 250 -12.76 2.66 -4.23
CA ALA A 250 -14.01 3.29 -3.80
C ALA A 250 -14.85 3.74 -5.00
N TYR A 251 -14.24 4.43 -5.98
CA TYR A 251 -14.93 4.81 -7.21
C TYR A 251 -15.45 3.60 -7.99
N LYS A 252 -14.63 2.56 -8.14
CA LYS A 252 -15.04 1.31 -8.82
C LYS A 252 -16.25 0.66 -8.14
N LYS A 253 -16.35 0.70 -6.81
CA LYS A 253 -17.53 0.21 -6.10
C LYS A 253 -18.73 1.13 -6.26
N ALA A 254 -18.51 2.43 -6.22
CA ALA A 254 -19.59 3.41 -6.38
C ALA A 254 -20.29 3.27 -7.74
N ILE A 255 -19.55 3.16 -8.85
CA ILE A 255 -20.13 2.96 -10.18
C ILE A 255 -20.79 1.58 -10.38
N ALA A 256 -20.43 0.59 -9.58
CA ALA A 256 -21.06 -0.72 -9.64
C ALA A 256 -22.40 -0.77 -8.87
N ALA A 257 -22.65 0.23 -8.01
CA ALA A 257 -23.86 0.37 -7.22
C ALA A 257 -24.92 1.29 -7.86
N THR A 258 -24.55 2.04 -8.90
CA THR A 258 -25.45 2.87 -9.73
C THR A 258 -26.04 2.07 -10.87
#